data_AF-A0A2S0UCC2-F1
#
_entry.id   AF-A0A2S0UCC2-F1
#
_cell.length_a   1.000
_cell.length_b   1.000
_cell.length_c   1.000
_cell.angle_alpha   90.00
_cell.angle_beta   90.00
_cell.angle_gamma   90.00
#
_symmetry.space_group_name_H-M   'P 1'
#
loop_
_entity.id
_entity.type
_entity.pdbx_description
1 polymer ?
#
loop_
_entity_poly.entity_id
_entity_poly.type
_entity_poly.pdbx_seq_one_letter_code
_entity_poly.pdbx_strand_id
1 'polypeptide(L)'
;MNNRELIVRRVAREFKDGDIVNLGVGLPTMAVDYIPENVHITLQAENGIVGVGPKAAQGKERLDCIDAGGNYVTAVKGACFIDSTLSFSIIRGGHVDITVLGALEVDEQGNLASWMIPGKKVPGMGGAMDLVVGAKRVIVAMEHLTKDGALKILKTCKLPLTAVNVVKTIVTEMAVIDVIPGKGLLLKEIASGLSVEDVQKATEAKLMVSPDLKAIAV
;
A
#
# COMPACT_ATOMS: atom_id res chain seq x y z
N MET A 1 -16.65 -10.51 7.88
CA MET A 1 -15.32 -10.11 7.36
C MET A 1 -14.72 -9.14 8.34
N ASN A 2 -13.46 -9.33 8.75
CA ASN A 2 -12.79 -8.38 9.64
C ASN A 2 -12.24 -7.17 8.85
N ASN A 3 -11.90 -6.08 9.55
CA ASN A 3 -11.42 -4.83 8.93
C ASN A 3 -10.21 -5.04 8.01
N ARG A 4 -9.25 -5.87 8.45
CA ARG A 4 -8.03 -6.15 7.70
C ARG A 4 -8.31 -6.91 6.40
N GLU A 5 -9.20 -7.89 6.46
CA GLU A 5 -9.64 -8.68 5.30
C GLU A 5 -10.37 -7.80 4.27
N LEU A 6 -11.23 -6.89 4.73
CA LEU A 6 -11.91 -5.93 3.84
C LEU A 6 -10.90 -5.06 3.09
N ILE A 7 -9.92 -4.49 3.81
CA ILE A 7 -8.87 -3.65 3.20
C ILE A 7 -8.12 -4.42 2.12
N VAL A 8 -7.62 -5.63 2.43
CA VAL A 8 -6.71 -6.36 1.52
C VAL A 8 -7.46 -6.88 0.30
N ARG A 9 -8.70 -7.33 0.45
CA ARG A 9 -9.56 -7.70 -0.69
C ARG A 9 -9.83 -6.50 -1.58
N ARG A 10 -10.09 -5.33 -0.98
CA ARG A 10 -10.34 -4.12 -1.78
C ARG A 10 -9.08 -3.66 -2.51
N VAL A 11 -7.92 -3.70 -1.86
CA VAL A 11 -6.63 -3.42 -2.51
C VAL A 11 -6.40 -4.36 -3.69
N ALA A 12 -6.71 -5.65 -3.57
CA ALA A 12 -6.52 -6.61 -4.66
C ALA A 12 -7.30 -6.25 -5.94
N ARG A 13 -8.41 -5.51 -5.82
CA ARG A 13 -9.19 -4.99 -6.96
C ARG A 13 -8.52 -3.81 -7.69
N GLU A 14 -7.44 -3.25 -7.16
CA GLU A 14 -6.68 -2.17 -7.81
C GLU A 14 -5.65 -2.68 -8.82
N PHE A 15 -5.32 -3.97 -8.78
CA PHE A 15 -4.37 -4.58 -9.69
C PHE A 15 -5.00 -4.92 -11.04
N LYS A 16 -4.18 -4.83 -12.10
CA LYS A 16 -4.53 -5.17 -13.47
C LYS A 16 -3.61 -6.27 -13.98
N ASP A 17 -4.12 -7.02 -14.95
CA ASP A 17 -3.33 -8.05 -15.63
C ASP A 17 -2.09 -7.41 -16.28
N GLY A 18 -0.93 -7.95 -15.98
CA GLY A 18 0.37 -7.46 -16.44
C GLY A 18 1.08 -6.46 -15.52
N ASP A 19 0.46 -6.00 -14.43
CA ASP A 19 1.10 -5.03 -13.52
C ASP A 19 2.37 -5.61 -12.86
N ILE A 20 3.41 -4.78 -12.75
CA ILE A 20 4.54 -5.01 -11.85
C ILE A 20 4.23 -4.34 -10.51
N VAL A 21 4.15 -5.14 -9.46
CA VAL A 21 3.65 -4.69 -8.15
C VAL A 21 4.71 -4.89 -7.07
N ASN A 22 4.92 -3.87 -6.24
CA ASN A 22 5.68 -3.98 -5.00
C ASN A 22 4.74 -3.84 -3.79
N LEU A 23 4.90 -4.71 -2.80
CA LEU A 23 4.04 -4.78 -1.62
C LEU A 23 4.86 -4.65 -0.34
N GLY A 24 4.52 -3.66 0.49
CA GLY A 24 5.07 -3.52 1.82
C GLY A 24 4.62 -4.65 2.76
N VAL A 25 5.45 -4.96 3.75
CA VAL A 25 5.15 -6.00 4.75
C VAL A 25 3.86 -5.68 5.51
N GLY A 26 3.05 -6.71 5.79
CA GLY A 26 1.87 -6.62 6.65
C GLY A 26 0.57 -6.73 5.86
N LEU A 27 -0.30 -5.72 5.94
CA LEU A 27 -1.53 -5.69 5.13
C LEU A 27 -1.26 -5.80 3.62
N PRO A 28 -0.31 -5.05 3.02
CA PRO A 28 -0.17 -5.06 1.57
C PRO A 28 0.15 -6.46 0.99
N THR A 29 1.05 -7.22 1.61
CA THR A 29 1.37 -8.58 1.14
C THR A 29 0.20 -9.56 1.24
N MET A 30 -0.78 -9.33 2.12
CA MET A 30 -1.99 -10.16 2.20
C MET A 30 -2.95 -9.96 1.01
N ALA A 31 -2.80 -8.87 0.24
CA ALA A 31 -3.65 -8.62 -0.93
C ALA A 31 -3.42 -9.64 -2.06
N VAL A 32 -2.24 -10.29 -2.11
CA VAL A 32 -1.88 -11.30 -3.12
C VAL A 32 -2.85 -12.48 -3.11
N ASP A 33 -3.33 -12.87 -1.93
CA ASP A 33 -4.23 -14.02 -1.77
C ASP A 33 -5.67 -13.76 -2.29
N TYR A 34 -5.98 -12.51 -2.67
CA TYR A 34 -7.32 -12.08 -3.11
C TYR A 34 -7.35 -11.51 -4.53
N ILE A 35 -6.26 -11.68 -5.28
CA ILE A 35 -6.20 -11.25 -6.67
C ILE A 35 -7.20 -12.08 -7.50
N PRO A 36 -8.04 -11.45 -8.35
CA PRO A 36 -8.95 -12.18 -9.22
C PRO A 36 -8.20 -13.19 -10.10
N GLU A 37 -8.79 -14.36 -10.34
CA GLU A 37 -8.15 -15.45 -11.11
C GLU A 37 -7.71 -15.03 -12.52
N ASN A 38 -8.39 -14.05 -13.11
CA ASN A 38 -8.09 -13.53 -14.44
C ASN A 38 -7.05 -12.39 -14.46
N VAL A 39 -6.42 -12.09 -13.33
CA VAL A 39 -5.42 -11.02 -13.17
C VAL A 39 -4.10 -11.65 -12.74
N HIS A 40 -3.09 -11.54 -13.61
CA HIS A 40 -1.73 -11.99 -13.32
C HIS A 40 -0.82 -10.79 -13.12
N ILE A 41 -0.15 -10.72 -11.98
CA ILE A 41 0.82 -9.67 -11.68
C ILE A 41 2.22 -10.25 -11.50
N THR A 42 3.24 -9.41 -11.68
CA THR A 42 4.61 -9.75 -11.31
C THR A 42 4.98 -9.05 -10.02
N LEU A 43 5.19 -9.82 -8.95
CA LEU A 43 5.65 -9.28 -7.68
C LEU A 43 7.15 -8.96 -7.72
N GLN A 44 7.51 -7.71 -7.45
CA GLN A 44 8.88 -7.25 -7.31
C GLN A 44 9.20 -7.07 -5.83
N ALA A 45 10.33 -7.61 -5.38
CA ALA A 45 10.90 -7.37 -4.06
C ALA A 45 12.20 -6.58 -4.18
N GLU A 46 12.33 -5.53 -3.36
CA GLU A 46 13.43 -4.56 -3.40
C GLU A 46 14.81 -5.18 -3.18
N ASN A 47 14.89 -6.33 -2.53
CA ASN A 47 16.11 -7.11 -2.32
C ASN A 47 16.56 -7.92 -3.55
N GLY A 48 15.89 -7.78 -4.70
CA GLY A 48 16.41 -8.25 -5.99
C GLY A 48 15.69 -9.44 -6.63
N ILE A 49 14.41 -9.66 -6.30
CA ILE A 49 13.59 -10.70 -6.94
C ILE A 49 12.50 -10.03 -7.77
N VAL A 50 12.43 -10.36 -9.05
CA VAL A 50 11.30 -10.01 -9.93
C VAL A 50 10.58 -11.29 -10.29
N GLY A 51 9.33 -11.44 -9.86
CA GLY A 51 8.59 -12.70 -9.91
C GLY A 51 8.64 -13.48 -8.59
N VAL A 52 8.39 -12.80 -7.47
CA VAL A 52 8.23 -13.46 -6.16
C VAL A 52 7.02 -14.40 -6.20
N GLY A 53 7.20 -15.63 -5.76
CA GLY A 53 6.16 -16.64 -5.62
C GLY A 53 5.58 -16.71 -4.20
N PRO A 54 4.72 -17.71 -3.91
CA PRO A 54 4.20 -17.92 -2.56
C PRO A 54 5.31 -18.24 -1.56
N LYS A 55 4.96 -18.17 -0.27
CA LYS A 55 5.83 -18.61 0.84
C LYS A 55 6.33 -20.04 0.59
N ALA A 56 7.59 -20.29 0.95
CA ALA A 56 8.15 -21.62 0.86
C ALA A 56 7.41 -22.57 1.80
N ALA A 57 7.14 -23.80 1.32
CA ALA A 57 6.61 -24.85 2.17
C ALA A 57 7.66 -25.28 3.20
N GLN A 58 7.20 -25.78 4.35
CA GLN A 58 8.07 -26.24 5.41
C GLN A 58 9.07 -27.31 4.90
N GLY A 59 10.36 -27.10 5.17
CA GLY A 59 11.45 -27.96 4.69
C GLY A 59 11.88 -27.72 3.24
N LYS A 60 11.32 -26.71 2.56
CA LYS A 60 11.69 -26.27 1.21
C LYS A 60 12.28 -24.86 1.19
N GLU A 61 12.55 -24.29 2.35
CA GLU A 61 13.16 -22.98 2.51
C GLU A 61 14.58 -22.96 1.92
N ARG A 62 14.94 -21.83 1.31
CA ARG A 62 16.29 -21.59 0.80
C ARG A 62 16.84 -20.30 1.39
N LEU A 63 18.04 -20.36 1.94
CA LEU A 63 18.70 -19.20 2.57
C LEU A 63 18.93 -18.03 1.62
N ASP A 64 19.01 -18.30 0.33
CA ASP A 64 19.23 -17.33 -0.74
C ASP A 64 17.92 -16.81 -1.38
N CYS A 65 16.75 -17.25 -0.91
CA CYS A 65 15.45 -16.87 -1.47
C CYS A 65 14.50 -16.37 -0.37
N ILE A 66 14.64 -15.08 -0.05
CA ILE A 66 13.81 -14.37 0.92
C ILE A 66 13.16 -13.14 0.29
N ASP A 67 12.00 -12.73 0.80
CA ASP A 67 11.39 -11.44 0.45
C ASP A 67 12.02 -10.28 1.23
N ALA A 68 11.58 -9.05 0.94
CA ALA A 68 12.04 -7.84 1.63
C ALA A 68 11.70 -7.81 3.14
N GLY A 69 10.73 -8.63 3.57
CA GLY A 69 10.38 -8.81 4.99
C GLY A 69 11.19 -9.89 5.69
N GLY A 70 12.10 -10.58 4.99
CA GLY A 70 12.91 -11.67 5.53
C GLY A 70 12.18 -13.02 5.58
N ASN A 71 11.04 -13.18 4.92
CA ASN A 71 10.35 -14.47 4.85
C ASN A 71 10.92 -15.34 3.73
N TYR A 72 11.04 -16.65 3.96
CA TYR A 72 11.37 -17.59 2.88
C TYR A 72 10.24 -17.69 1.87
N VAL A 73 10.58 -17.41 0.61
CA VAL A 73 9.64 -17.41 -0.52
C VAL A 73 10.13 -18.33 -1.63
N THR A 74 9.26 -18.55 -2.60
CA THR A 74 9.61 -19.20 -3.86
C THR A 74 9.75 -18.16 -4.97
N ALA A 75 10.19 -18.57 -6.15
CA ALA A 75 10.22 -17.74 -7.35
C ALA A 75 9.35 -18.40 -8.42
N VAL A 76 8.50 -17.62 -9.09
CA VAL A 76 7.62 -18.15 -10.15
C VAL A 76 8.41 -18.50 -11.41
N LYS A 77 7.80 -19.25 -12.33
CA LYS A 77 8.42 -19.52 -13.63
C LYS A 77 8.65 -18.19 -14.38
N GLY A 78 9.88 -17.99 -14.85
CA GLY A 78 10.28 -16.75 -15.52
C GLY A 78 10.78 -15.64 -14.58
N ALA A 79 10.88 -15.91 -13.28
CA ALA A 79 11.46 -14.97 -12.33
C ALA A 79 12.95 -14.69 -12.58
N CYS A 80 13.39 -13.50 -12.19
CA CYS A 80 14.77 -13.04 -12.31
C CYS A 80 15.32 -12.63 -10.94
N PHE A 81 16.60 -12.94 -10.72
CA PHE A 81 17.38 -12.43 -9.58
C PHE A 81 18.34 -11.36 -10.09
N ILE A 82 18.35 -10.21 -9.43
CA ILE A 82 19.11 -9.02 -9.82
C ILE A 82 19.78 -8.41 -8.59
N ASP A 83 20.86 -7.65 -8.80
CA ASP A 83 21.48 -6.92 -7.70
C ASP A 83 20.60 -5.74 -7.22
N SER A 84 20.89 -5.23 -6.03
CA SER A 84 20.14 -4.14 -5.42
C SER A 84 20.21 -2.84 -6.23
N THR A 85 21.31 -2.58 -6.94
CA THR A 85 21.45 -1.38 -7.76
C THR A 85 20.45 -1.42 -8.91
N LEU A 86 20.33 -2.55 -9.60
CA LEU A 86 19.35 -2.74 -10.66
C LEU A 86 17.91 -2.77 -10.11
N SER A 87 17.67 -3.43 -8.98
CA SER A 87 16.36 -3.47 -8.31
C SER A 87 15.83 -2.06 -8.03
N PHE A 88 16.64 -1.21 -7.40
CA PHE A 88 16.25 0.17 -7.15
C PHE A 88 16.25 1.06 -8.41
N SER A 89 16.96 0.68 -9.48
CA SER A 89 16.87 1.35 -10.78
C SER A 89 15.53 1.07 -11.46
N ILE A 90 14.99 -0.16 -11.35
CA ILE A 90 13.64 -0.50 -11.79
C ILE A 90 12.60 0.34 -11.02
N ILE A 91 12.75 0.40 -9.69
CA ILE A 91 11.86 1.18 -8.81
C ILE A 91 11.91 2.67 -9.17
N ARG A 92 13.08 3.32 -9.04
CA ARG A 92 13.23 4.77 -9.27
C ARG A 92 13.02 5.17 -10.72
N GLY A 93 13.22 4.25 -11.67
CA GLY A 93 12.99 4.47 -13.09
C GLY A 93 11.52 4.45 -13.50
N GLY A 94 10.58 4.20 -12.58
CA GLY A 94 9.16 4.18 -12.90
C GLY A 94 8.69 2.91 -13.60
N HIS A 95 9.42 1.80 -13.42
CA HIS A 95 9.06 0.51 -14.01
C HIS A 95 8.15 -0.34 -13.11
N VAL A 96 7.92 0.07 -11.86
CA VAL A 96 6.89 -0.52 -10.99
C VAL A 96 5.57 0.22 -11.21
N ASP A 97 4.53 -0.51 -11.60
CA ASP A 97 3.21 0.07 -11.88
C ASP A 97 2.50 0.48 -10.60
N ILE A 98 2.51 -0.40 -9.59
CA ILE A 98 1.80 -0.18 -8.33
C ILE A 98 2.72 -0.52 -7.15
N THR A 99 2.80 0.42 -6.21
CA THR A 99 3.34 0.17 -4.87
C THR A 99 2.19 0.26 -3.86
N VAL A 100 2.07 -0.74 -2.98
CA VAL A 100 1.14 -0.70 -1.85
C VAL A 100 1.90 -0.70 -0.53
N LEU A 101 1.72 0.32 0.30
CA LEU A 101 2.35 0.42 1.63
C LEU A 101 1.33 0.65 2.74
N GLY A 102 1.72 0.31 3.97
CA GLY A 102 1.06 0.83 5.16
C GLY A 102 1.46 2.29 5.43
N ALA A 103 0.66 2.98 6.24
CA ALA A 103 0.94 4.33 6.68
C ALA A 103 0.63 4.53 8.17
N LEU A 104 1.41 5.41 8.80
CA LEU A 104 1.11 5.97 10.12
C LEU A 104 0.19 7.18 9.95
N GLU A 105 0.51 8.06 9.01
CA GLU A 105 -0.30 9.21 8.62
C GLU A 105 -0.26 9.42 7.10
N VAL A 106 -1.35 9.95 6.56
CA VAL A 106 -1.44 10.49 5.20
C VAL A 106 -2.14 11.84 5.30
N ASP A 107 -1.76 12.83 4.48
CA ASP A 107 -2.44 14.12 4.47
C ASP A 107 -3.19 14.45 3.17
N GLU A 108 -3.87 15.60 3.18
CA GLU A 108 -4.75 16.02 2.10
C GLU A 108 -4.04 16.23 0.75
N GLN A 109 -2.72 16.43 0.76
CA GLN A 109 -1.92 16.57 -0.45
C GLN A 109 -1.33 15.23 -0.93
N GLY A 110 -1.53 14.16 -0.15
CA GLY A 110 -0.96 12.85 -0.41
C GLY A 110 0.49 12.73 0.05
N ASN A 111 0.92 13.52 1.03
CA ASN A 111 2.16 13.25 1.74
C ASN A 111 1.98 11.98 2.58
N LEU A 112 3.05 11.19 2.69
CA LEU A 112 3.05 9.94 3.41
C LEU A 112 4.02 10.01 4.58
N ALA A 113 3.60 9.60 5.76
CA ALA A 113 4.49 9.27 6.88
C ALA A 113 4.27 7.81 7.30
N SER A 114 5.32 6.98 7.17
CA SER A 114 5.20 5.54 7.42
C SER A 114 6.37 4.91 8.17
N TRP A 115 7.46 5.63 8.43
CA TRP A 115 8.72 5.00 8.88
C TRP A 115 9.17 5.36 10.30
N MET A 116 8.73 6.50 10.86
CA MET A 116 9.24 6.99 12.14
C MET A 116 8.16 7.58 13.05
N ILE A 117 8.23 7.23 14.33
CA ILE A 117 7.59 7.97 15.42
C ILE A 117 8.70 8.49 16.33
N PRO A 118 8.89 9.82 16.46
CA PRO A 118 9.93 10.38 17.33
C PRO A 118 9.86 9.83 18.75
N GLY A 119 11.03 9.49 19.31
CA GLY A 119 11.14 8.89 20.65
C GLY A 119 10.84 7.40 20.74
N LYS A 120 10.46 6.73 19.63
CA LYS A 120 10.34 5.27 19.56
C LYS A 120 11.47 4.67 18.74
N LYS A 121 11.89 3.45 19.07
CA LYS A 121 12.89 2.71 18.29
C LYS A 121 12.27 2.27 16.97
N VAL A 122 12.87 2.69 15.85
CA VAL A 122 12.44 2.32 14.50
C VAL A 122 13.63 1.76 13.70
N PRO A 123 13.42 0.76 12.84
CA PRO A 123 14.49 0.10 12.09
C PRO A 123 15.04 0.92 10.91
N GLY A 124 14.43 2.07 10.60
CA GLY A 124 14.74 2.91 9.44
C GLY A 124 13.64 2.84 8.37
N MET A 125 13.82 3.59 7.28
CA MET A 125 12.83 3.66 6.19
C MET A 125 12.90 2.50 5.19
N GLY A 126 13.97 1.71 5.18
CA GLY A 126 14.20 0.67 4.16
C GLY A 126 14.11 1.24 2.74
N GLY A 127 13.51 0.49 1.80
CA GLY A 127 13.22 0.97 0.45
C GLY A 127 11.97 1.86 0.32
N ALA A 128 11.27 2.20 1.41
CA ALA A 128 9.95 2.83 1.32
C ALA A 128 9.96 4.17 0.56
N MET A 129 11.00 5.00 0.73
CA MET A 129 11.12 6.29 0.05
C MET A 129 11.28 6.11 -1.46
N ASP A 130 12.19 5.23 -1.90
CA ASP A 130 12.39 4.92 -3.31
C ASP A 130 11.11 4.36 -3.95
N LEU A 131 10.42 3.46 -3.25
CA LEU A 131 9.20 2.81 -3.74
C LEU A 131 8.08 3.78 -4.04
N VAL A 132 7.81 4.72 -3.12
CA VAL A 132 6.68 5.65 -3.28
C VAL A 132 6.99 6.82 -4.20
N VAL A 133 8.27 7.17 -4.37
CA VAL A 133 8.69 8.18 -5.35
C VAL A 133 8.77 7.56 -6.75
N GLY A 134 9.21 6.31 -6.86
CA GLY A 134 9.47 5.63 -8.12
C GLY A 134 8.25 5.02 -8.78
N ALA A 135 7.33 4.41 -8.03
CA ALA A 135 6.20 3.70 -8.63
C ALA A 135 5.21 4.65 -9.34
N LYS A 136 4.60 4.17 -10.44
CA LYS A 136 3.63 4.96 -11.22
C LYS A 136 2.39 5.32 -10.40
N ARG A 137 1.97 4.42 -9.49
CA ARG A 137 0.84 4.64 -8.58
C ARG A 137 1.16 4.10 -7.19
N VAL A 138 0.90 4.93 -6.17
CA VAL A 138 1.05 4.55 -4.75
C VAL A 138 -0.31 4.43 -4.10
N ILE A 139 -0.55 3.27 -3.48
CA ILE A 139 -1.75 2.97 -2.71
C ILE A 139 -1.35 2.78 -1.25
N VAL A 140 -2.06 3.44 -0.35
CA VAL A 140 -1.93 3.21 1.09
C VAL A 140 -3.02 2.25 1.54
N ALA A 141 -2.61 1.17 2.20
CA ALA A 141 -3.50 0.20 2.83
C ALA A 141 -3.35 0.30 4.34
N MET A 142 -4.36 0.83 5.04
CA MET A 142 -4.26 1.06 6.48
C MET A 142 -5.61 1.04 7.18
N GLU A 143 -5.62 0.77 8.48
CA GLU A 143 -6.79 1.10 9.31
C GLU A 143 -6.97 2.63 9.37
N HIS A 144 -8.22 3.08 9.34
CA HIS A 144 -8.61 4.49 9.21
C HIS A 144 -8.20 5.30 10.45
N LEU A 145 -8.36 4.68 11.63
CA LEU A 145 -7.97 5.22 12.93
C LEU A 145 -6.82 4.41 13.52
N THR A 146 -6.15 4.96 14.53
CA THR A 146 -5.30 4.16 15.40
C THR A 146 -6.15 3.28 16.32
N LYS A 147 -5.52 2.32 17.00
CA LYS A 147 -6.18 1.48 18.00
C LYS A 147 -6.83 2.29 19.14
N ASP A 148 -6.27 3.46 19.44
CA ASP A 148 -6.75 4.37 20.48
C ASP A 148 -7.77 5.39 19.93
N GLY A 149 -8.18 5.26 18.66
CA GLY A 149 -9.17 6.12 18.01
C GLY A 149 -8.61 7.45 17.46
N ALA A 150 -7.30 7.62 17.40
CA ALA A 150 -6.70 8.83 16.84
C ALA A 150 -6.79 8.85 15.31
N LEU A 151 -6.96 10.06 14.75
CA LEU A 151 -7.04 10.29 13.30
C LEU A 151 -5.69 10.03 12.63
N LYS A 152 -5.71 9.42 11.44
CA LYS A 152 -4.51 9.17 10.63
C LYS A 152 -4.53 9.86 9.26
N ILE A 153 -5.71 10.27 8.80
CA ILE A 153 -5.88 11.04 7.57
C ILE A 153 -6.04 12.50 7.97
N LEU A 154 -4.97 13.28 7.80
CA LEU A 154 -4.79 14.58 8.41
C LEU A 154 -4.86 15.72 7.38
N LYS A 155 -5.03 16.97 7.81
CA LYS A 155 -4.79 18.12 6.91
C LYS A 155 -3.31 18.25 6.54
N THR A 156 -2.42 17.92 7.48
CA THR A 156 -0.98 17.91 7.29
C THR A 156 -0.39 16.86 8.21
N CYS A 157 0.50 16.01 7.68
CA CYS A 157 1.20 15.02 8.50
C CYS A 157 1.99 15.72 9.62
N LYS A 158 1.95 15.13 10.81
CA LYS A 158 2.66 15.58 12.02
C LYS A 158 3.93 14.77 12.21
N LEU A 159 3.95 13.54 11.72
CA LEU A 159 5.10 12.67 11.73
C LEU A 159 6.10 13.00 10.60
N PRO A 160 7.38 12.63 10.79
CA PRO A 160 8.40 12.73 9.75
C PRO A 160 7.95 12.04 8.47
N LEU A 161 7.97 12.78 7.37
CA LEU A 161 7.52 12.26 6.08
C LEU A 161 8.45 11.16 5.56
N THR A 162 7.83 10.18 4.91
CA THR A 162 8.45 9.26 3.98
C THR A 162 8.66 9.95 2.64
N ALA A 163 7.61 10.59 2.10
CA ALA A 163 7.69 11.35 0.84
C ALA A 163 6.51 12.33 0.70
N VAL A 164 6.66 13.29 -0.21
CA VAL A 164 5.67 14.34 -0.48
C VAL A 164 4.84 14.06 -1.72
N ASN A 165 3.53 14.29 -1.68
CA ASN A 165 2.61 14.22 -2.83
C ASN A 165 2.61 12.90 -3.62
N VAL A 166 2.96 11.79 -2.97
CA VAL A 166 3.15 10.48 -3.60
C VAL A 166 1.87 9.63 -3.61
N VAL A 167 1.06 9.71 -2.55
CA VAL A 167 -0.11 8.84 -2.39
C VAL A 167 -1.18 9.21 -3.42
N LYS A 168 -1.72 8.20 -4.11
CA LYS A 168 -2.81 8.38 -5.09
C LYS A 168 -4.15 7.86 -4.57
N THR A 169 -4.13 6.77 -3.81
CA THR A 169 -5.33 6.16 -3.24
C THR A 169 -5.05 5.72 -1.81
N ILE A 170 -6.00 5.95 -0.92
CA ILE A 170 -6.01 5.47 0.47
C ILE A 170 -7.17 4.47 0.57
N VAL A 171 -6.86 3.24 0.97
CA VAL A 171 -7.83 2.18 1.22
C VAL A 171 -7.84 1.87 2.70
N THR A 172 -9.01 2.03 3.32
CA THR A 172 -9.26 1.66 4.71
C THR A 172 -10.48 0.77 4.83
N GLU A 173 -10.75 0.29 6.04
CA GLU A 173 -11.95 -0.45 6.40
C GLU A 173 -13.22 0.40 6.35
N MET A 174 -13.10 1.73 6.33
CA MET A 174 -14.23 2.67 6.29
C MET A 174 -14.48 3.24 4.89
N ALA A 175 -13.42 3.45 4.09
CA ALA A 175 -13.51 4.19 2.85
C ALA A 175 -12.39 3.88 1.85
N VAL A 176 -12.66 4.15 0.58
CA VAL A 176 -11.64 4.35 -0.46
C VAL A 176 -11.62 5.83 -0.84
N ILE A 177 -10.45 6.45 -0.72
CA ILE A 177 -10.27 7.89 -0.89
C ILE A 177 -9.16 8.11 -1.92
N ASP A 178 -9.46 8.82 -3.00
CA ASP A 178 -8.45 9.22 -3.97
C ASP A 178 -7.88 10.60 -3.60
N VAL A 179 -6.57 10.76 -3.78
CA VAL A 179 -5.90 12.05 -3.64
C VAL A 179 -5.94 12.76 -4.98
N ILE A 180 -6.62 13.90 -5.04
CA ILE A 180 -6.74 14.71 -6.25
C ILE A 180 -5.73 15.86 -6.18
N PRO A 181 -4.68 15.87 -7.02
CA PRO A 181 -3.64 16.89 -6.98
C PRO A 181 -4.22 18.31 -7.03
N GLY A 182 -3.82 19.13 -6.05
CA GLY A 182 -4.28 20.53 -5.93
C GLY A 182 -5.74 20.72 -5.50
N LYS A 183 -6.51 19.65 -5.27
CA LYS A 183 -7.92 19.73 -4.82
C LYS A 183 -8.18 19.09 -3.45
N GLY A 184 -7.34 18.14 -3.04
CA GLY A 184 -7.50 17.44 -1.76
C GLY A 184 -8.05 16.02 -1.94
N LEU A 185 -8.81 15.55 -0.95
CA LEU A 185 -9.25 14.16 -0.88
C LEU A 185 -10.67 13.97 -1.44
N LEU A 186 -10.86 12.95 -2.27
CA LEU A 186 -12.13 12.56 -2.86
C LEU A 186 -12.58 11.19 -2.31
N LEU A 187 -13.65 11.19 -1.51
CA LEU A 187 -14.31 9.98 -1.04
C LEU A 187 -15.00 9.28 -2.21
N LYS A 188 -14.43 8.14 -2.62
CA LYS A 188 -14.85 7.37 -3.80
C LYS A 188 -15.76 6.21 -3.41
N GLU A 189 -15.42 5.51 -2.34
CA GLU A 189 -16.22 4.39 -1.82
C GLU A 189 -16.33 4.46 -0.31
N ILE A 190 -17.44 3.94 0.23
CA ILE A 190 -17.74 3.90 1.65
C ILE A 190 -18.16 2.50 2.09
N ALA A 191 -17.73 2.07 3.28
CA ALA A 191 -18.12 0.78 3.83
C ALA A 191 -19.62 0.72 4.12
N SER A 192 -20.21 -0.47 3.97
CA SER A 192 -21.63 -0.67 4.23
C SER A 192 -21.98 -0.30 5.68
N GLY A 193 -23.07 0.47 5.85
CA GLY A 193 -23.57 0.89 7.15
C GLY A 193 -22.93 2.17 7.71
N LEU A 194 -21.99 2.80 6.99
CA LEU A 194 -21.44 4.11 7.34
C LEU A 194 -22.06 5.21 6.46
N SER A 195 -22.20 6.41 7.04
CA SER A 195 -22.53 7.63 6.32
C SER A 195 -21.28 8.43 5.94
N VAL A 196 -21.40 9.37 4.99
CA VAL A 196 -20.32 10.30 4.65
C VAL A 196 -19.87 11.08 5.89
N GLU A 197 -20.81 11.46 6.75
CA GLU A 197 -20.56 12.16 7.99
C GLU A 197 -19.73 11.33 8.97
N ASP A 198 -19.91 10.01 9.00
CA ASP A 198 -19.12 9.13 9.86
C ASP A 198 -17.66 9.08 9.42
N VAL A 199 -17.42 8.94 8.10
CA VAL A 199 -16.05 8.96 7.54
C VAL A 199 -15.42 10.34 7.73
N GLN A 200 -16.17 11.42 7.52
CA GLN A 200 -15.68 12.78 7.74
C GLN A 200 -15.34 13.05 9.22
N LYS A 201 -16.09 12.52 10.19
CA LYS A 201 -15.73 12.63 11.62
C LYS A 201 -14.46 11.86 11.96
N ALA A 202 -14.18 10.78 11.23
CA ALA A 202 -12.97 9.96 11.37
C ALA A 202 -11.79 10.44 10.50
N THR A 203 -11.93 11.58 9.81
CA THR A 203 -10.90 12.19 8.94
C THR A 203 -10.71 13.66 9.27
N GLU A 204 -9.48 14.12 9.53
CA GLU A 204 -9.21 15.54 9.83
C GLU A 204 -9.30 16.42 8.58
N ALA A 205 -8.83 15.89 7.44
CA ALA A 205 -8.92 16.54 6.14
C ALA A 205 -10.37 16.65 5.65
N LYS A 206 -10.69 17.71 4.91
CA LYS A 206 -12.01 17.84 4.30
C LYS A 206 -12.14 16.86 3.13
N LEU A 207 -13.19 16.04 3.14
CA LEU A 207 -13.51 15.12 2.06
C LEU A 207 -14.44 15.81 1.05
N MET A 208 -14.05 15.77 -0.22
CA MET A 208 -14.98 15.92 -1.33
C MET A 208 -15.71 14.60 -1.52
N VAL A 209 -17.01 14.64 -1.83
CA VAL A 209 -17.78 13.41 -2.09
C VAL A 209 -17.85 13.20 -3.59
N SER A 210 -17.49 11.99 -4.04
CA SER A 210 -17.67 11.62 -5.44
C SER A 210 -19.15 11.66 -5.83
N PRO A 211 -19.54 12.22 -6.99
CA PRO A 211 -20.91 12.10 -7.49
C PRO A 211 -21.30 10.64 -7.76
N ASP A 212 -20.30 9.78 -7.98
CA ASP A 212 -20.45 8.34 -8.19
C ASP A 212 -20.05 7.55 -6.93
N LEU A 213 -20.28 8.10 -5.73
CA LEU A 213 -20.00 7.43 -4.46
C LEU A 213 -20.68 6.06 -4.43
N LYS A 214 -19.91 5.01 -4.15
CA LYS A 214 -20.38 3.62 -4.11
C LYS A 214 -20.08 2.97 -2.77
N ALA A 215 -20.77 1.88 -2.49
CA ALA A 215 -20.34 0.98 -1.43
C ALA A 215 -19.00 0.32 -1.82
N ILE A 216 -18.13 0.07 -0.84
CA ILE A 216 -16.92 -0.73 -1.05
C ILE A 216 -17.34 -2.12 -1.56
N ALA A 217 -16.80 -2.52 -2.71
CA ALA A 217 -16.99 -3.84 -3.30
C ALA A 217 -15.70 -4.65 -3.19
N VAL A 218 -15.81 -5.89 -2.69
CA VAL A 218 -14.69 -6.84 -2.53
C VAL A 218 -14.97 -8.17 -3.18
#